data_AF-A0A1Z1WKZ6-F1
#
_entry.id   AF-A0A1Z1WKZ6-F1
#
_cell.length_a   1.000
_cell.length_b   1.000
_cell.length_c   1.000
_cell.angle_alpha   90.00
_cell.angle_beta   90.00
_cell.angle_gamma   90.00
#
_symmetry.space_group_name_H-M   'P 1'
#
loop_
_entity.id
_entity.type
_entity.pdbx_description
1 polymer ?
#
loop_
_entity_poly.entity_id
_entity_poly.type
_entity_poly.pdbx_seq_one_letter_code
_entity_poly.pdbx_strand_id
1 'polypeptide(L)'
;MWRPALALAIGMGTFLGAAAPTQAAQDPQPEAAASGYLNLHQCAYYASSLDDHFSTFVTPSGDGRYSTGTKHSATADTAAACGPGNGNHVPIPILHGVKALNLTAGRYLNLQQCDYYRSASTDRFTTLVTPSGDGRYSTGTKVSNTPETSPTCGPGNGSHVPNPGLSGVKALDLNAGRHLNLHQCVYYSERLKSHLTSVVTSPDTRYSTGTKVSDTVDTKPACGPGNGDYVLIPILSVVKSIPLR
;
A
#
# COMPACT_ATOMS: atom_id res chain seq x y z
N MET A 1 84.63 47.28 0.63
CA MET A 1 84.00 46.46 -0.44
C MET A 1 82.53 46.31 -0.09
N TRP A 2 81.71 47.29 -0.47
CA TRP A 2 80.81 47.32 -1.65
C TRP A 2 79.40 46.81 -1.27
N ARG A 3 78.47 47.77 -1.15
CA ARG A 3 77.02 47.55 -1.07
C ARG A 3 76.46 47.31 -2.49
N PRO A 4 75.29 46.68 -2.60
CA PRO A 4 74.15 47.51 -2.99
C PRO A 4 72.85 47.21 -2.23
N ALA A 5 72.01 48.25 -2.21
CA ALA A 5 70.64 48.27 -1.69
C ALA A 5 69.65 47.69 -2.70
N LEU A 6 68.49 47.22 -2.23
CA LEU A 6 67.30 47.07 -3.07
C LEU A 6 66.02 47.39 -2.31
N ALA A 7 65.06 47.93 -3.05
CA ALA A 7 64.05 48.89 -2.65
C ALA A 7 62.72 48.27 -2.21
N LEU A 8 62.02 49.04 -1.38
CA LEU A 8 60.63 48.88 -0.97
C LEU A 8 59.68 49.20 -2.13
N ALA A 9 58.64 48.40 -2.34
CA ALA A 9 57.45 48.77 -3.10
C ALA A 9 56.20 48.33 -2.33
N ILE A 10 55.45 49.30 -1.80
CA ILE A 10 54.14 49.11 -1.16
C ILE A 10 53.09 49.35 -2.23
N GLY A 11 52.37 48.29 -2.63
CA GLY A 11 51.19 48.39 -3.49
C GLY A 11 49.93 48.47 -2.64
N MET A 12 49.24 49.62 -2.66
CA MET A 12 47.89 49.76 -2.13
C MET A 12 46.88 49.18 -3.13
N GLY A 13 46.23 48.07 -2.78
CA GLY A 13 45.10 47.52 -3.52
C GLY A 13 43.78 47.98 -2.89
N THR A 14 43.06 48.86 -3.57
CA THR A 14 41.67 49.22 -3.25
C THR A 14 40.74 48.07 -3.62
N PHE A 15 40.20 47.36 -2.62
CA PHE A 15 39.14 46.39 -2.83
C PHE A 15 37.80 47.13 -3.00
N LEU A 16 37.33 47.23 -4.25
CA LEU A 16 35.94 47.54 -4.56
C LEU A 16 35.11 46.27 -4.28
N GLY A 17 34.40 46.27 -3.16
CA GLY A 17 33.43 45.22 -2.81
C GLY A 17 32.24 45.28 -3.75
N ALA A 18 32.17 44.37 -4.72
CA ALA A 18 30.95 44.08 -5.46
C ALA A 18 30.01 43.31 -4.53
N ALA A 19 28.91 43.94 -4.13
CA ALA A 19 27.81 43.25 -3.46
C ALA A 19 27.23 42.21 -4.43
N ALA A 20 27.45 40.93 -4.11
CA ALA A 20 26.79 39.83 -4.80
C ALA A 20 25.26 39.97 -4.58
N PRO A 21 24.43 39.76 -5.62
CA PRO A 21 22.99 39.73 -5.42
C PRO A 21 22.66 38.58 -4.48
N THR A 22 22.04 38.91 -3.35
CA THR A 22 21.44 37.95 -2.43
C THR A 22 20.44 37.14 -3.24
N GLN A 23 20.77 35.88 -3.54
CA GLN A 23 19.78 34.94 -4.06
C GLN A 23 18.71 34.82 -2.97
N ALA A 24 17.54 35.40 -3.24
CA ALA A 24 16.35 35.12 -2.47
C ALA A 24 16.19 33.60 -2.45
N ALA A 25 16.12 33.02 -1.25
CA ALA A 25 15.72 31.65 -1.08
C ALA A 25 14.38 31.49 -1.81
N GLN A 26 14.38 30.75 -2.92
CA GLN A 26 13.13 30.29 -3.51
C GLN A 26 12.50 29.39 -2.45
N ASP A 27 11.40 29.85 -1.87
CA ASP A 27 10.52 28.99 -1.09
C ASP A 27 10.32 27.70 -1.89
N PRO A 28 10.41 26.52 -1.26
CA PRO A 28 10.06 25.27 -1.92
C PRO A 28 8.65 25.43 -2.46
N GLN A 29 8.53 25.49 -3.79
CA GLN A 29 7.25 25.47 -4.46
C GLN A 29 6.48 24.26 -3.90
N PRO A 30 5.23 24.42 -3.41
CA PRO A 30 4.48 23.30 -2.86
C PRO A 30 4.47 22.17 -3.88
N GLU A 31 5.15 21.08 -3.54
CA GLU A 31 5.19 19.89 -4.36
C GLU A 31 3.74 19.47 -4.63
N ALA A 32 3.39 19.22 -5.89
CA ALA A 32 2.00 19.03 -6.30
C ALA A 32 1.34 17.95 -5.44
N ALA A 33 0.16 18.26 -4.89
CA ALA A 33 -0.63 17.33 -4.11
C ALA A 33 -1.03 16.12 -4.98
N ALA A 34 -1.16 14.95 -4.36
CA ALA A 34 -1.60 13.74 -5.05
C ALA A 34 -2.94 14.00 -5.76
N SER A 35 -3.00 13.72 -7.06
CA SER A 35 -4.16 14.01 -7.92
C SER A 35 -4.63 12.76 -8.66
N GLY A 36 -5.83 12.77 -9.25
CA GLY A 36 -6.38 11.60 -9.92
C GLY A 36 -6.89 10.52 -8.95
N TYR A 37 -6.89 9.26 -9.41
CA TYR A 37 -7.45 8.13 -8.68
C TYR A 37 -6.40 7.09 -8.34
N LEU A 38 -6.39 6.66 -7.07
CA LEU A 38 -5.88 5.34 -6.71
C LEU A 38 -7.00 4.33 -6.96
N ASN A 39 -6.88 3.56 -8.04
CA ASN A 39 -7.75 2.44 -8.31
C ASN A 39 -7.23 1.24 -7.52
N LEU A 40 -7.88 0.91 -6.41
CA LEU A 40 -7.54 -0.26 -5.60
C LEU A 40 -8.37 -1.44 -6.08
N HIS A 41 -7.70 -2.48 -6.59
CA HIS A 41 -8.34 -3.70 -7.05
C HIS A 41 -8.19 -4.78 -5.99
N GLN A 42 -9.19 -5.64 -5.91
CA GLN A 42 -9.17 -6.86 -5.13
C GLN A 42 -9.61 -8.01 -6.03
N CYS A 43 -8.79 -9.04 -6.08
CA CYS A 43 -9.04 -10.26 -6.84
C CYS A 43 -9.05 -11.43 -5.88
N ALA A 44 -10.17 -12.13 -5.84
CA ALA A 44 -10.40 -13.28 -4.96
C ALA A 44 -10.42 -14.58 -5.77
N TYR A 45 -9.85 -15.62 -5.18
CA TYR A 45 -9.72 -16.95 -5.75
C TYR A 45 -10.13 -18.00 -4.72
N TYR A 46 -10.65 -19.12 -5.18
CA TYR A 46 -11.05 -20.25 -4.33
C TYR A 46 -10.39 -21.53 -4.82
N ALA A 47 -9.90 -22.35 -3.89
CA ALA A 47 -9.49 -23.72 -4.15
C ALA A 47 -10.42 -24.70 -3.43
N SER A 48 -11.27 -25.39 -4.20
CA SER A 48 -12.27 -26.32 -3.66
C SER A 48 -11.65 -27.54 -2.98
N SER A 49 -10.48 -27.99 -3.43
CA SER A 49 -9.75 -29.11 -2.83
C SER A 49 -9.21 -28.80 -1.43
N LEU A 50 -9.14 -27.52 -1.06
CA LEU A 50 -8.57 -27.04 0.21
C LEU A 50 -9.61 -26.30 1.07
N ASP A 51 -10.78 -26.00 0.52
CA ASP A 51 -11.75 -25.04 1.08
C ASP A 51 -11.07 -23.72 1.46
N ASP A 52 -10.42 -23.09 0.48
CA ASP A 52 -9.46 -22.02 0.71
C ASP A 52 -9.72 -20.80 -0.18
N HIS A 53 -10.01 -19.66 0.45
CA HIS A 53 -10.04 -18.37 -0.22
C HIS A 53 -8.69 -17.64 -0.16
N PHE A 54 -8.36 -17.00 -1.27
CA PHE A 54 -7.15 -16.22 -1.43
C PHE A 54 -7.46 -14.89 -2.10
N SER A 55 -7.10 -13.77 -1.46
CA SER A 55 -7.27 -12.42 -1.99
C SER A 55 -5.93 -11.82 -2.41
N THR A 56 -5.92 -11.09 -3.52
CA THR A 56 -4.77 -10.29 -3.97
C THR A 56 -5.18 -8.87 -4.29
N PHE A 57 -4.29 -7.95 -3.98
CA PHE A 57 -4.45 -6.50 -4.11
C PHE A 57 -3.31 -5.86 -4.92
N VAL A 58 -2.19 -6.57 -5.00
CA VAL A 58 -1.03 -6.27 -5.83
C VAL A 58 -0.60 -7.56 -6.51
N THR A 59 -0.07 -7.48 -7.73
CA THR A 59 0.34 -8.66 -8.51
C THR A 59 1.54 -9.33 -7.84
N PRO A 60 1.39 -10.53 -7.26
CA PRO A 60 2.46 -11.17 -6.48
C PRO A 60 3.48 -11.92 -7.34
N SER A 61 3.10 -12.33 -8.55
CA SER A 61 3.95 -13.13 -9.44
C SER A 61 4.09 -12.48 -10.81
N GLY A 62 5.29 -12.57 -11.39
CA GLY A 62 5.56 -12.10 -12.76
C GLY A 62 4.87 -12.93 -13.85
N ASP A 63 4.34 -14.11 -13.51
CA ASP A 63 3.61 -14.99 -14.43
C ASP A 63 2.14 -14.59 -14.64
N GLY A 64 1.67 -13.54 -13.96
CA GLY A 64 0.36 -12.92 -14.19
C GLY A 64 -0.86 -13.69 -13.67
N ARG A 65 -0.67 -14.88 -13.07
CA ARG A 65 -1.76 -15.74 -12.58
C ARG A 65 -2.68 -15.02 -11.60
N TYR A 66 -2.09 -14.29 -10.65
CA TYR A 66 -2.80 -13.50 -9.65
C TYR A 66 -2.62 -12.00 -9.88
N SER A 67 -2.63 -11.57 -11.15
CA SER A 67 -2.49 -10.16 -11.49
C SER A 67 -3.66 -9.32 -10.99
N THR A 68 -3.38 -8.06 -10.67
CA THR A 68 -4.36 -7.09 -10.19
C THR A 68 -4.20 -5.76 -10.94
N GLY A 69 -5.31 -5.06 -11.17
CA GLY A 69 -5.34 -3.75 -11.82
C GLY A 69 -4.88 -2.58 -10.96
N THR A 70 -4.50 -2.79 -9.69
CA THR A 70 -4.25 -1.71 -8.72
C THR A 70 -3.24 -0.69 -9.25
N LYS A 71 -3.64 0.57 -9.43
CA LYS A 71 -2.80 1.59 -10.07
C LYS A 71 -3.21 3.01 -9.68
N HIS A 72 -2.33 3.96 -9.94
CA HIS A 72 -2.66 5.37 -10.01
C HIS A 72 -2.98 5.75 -11.46
N SER A 73 -4.09 6.46 -11.70
CA SER A 73 -4.45 6.97 -13.03
C SER A 73 -5.37 8.18 -12.97
N ALA A 74 -5.47 8.92 -14.08
CA ALA A 74 -6.39 10.05 -14.21
C ALA A 74 -7.88 9.61 -14.22
N THR A 75 -8.15 8.37 -14.60
CA THR A 75 -9.51 7.81 -14.70
C THR A 75 -9.81 6.86 -13.54
N ALA A 76 -11.06 6.88 -13.10
CA ALA A 76 -11.61 5.87 -12.20
C ALA A 76 -11.85 4.56 -12.98
N ASP A 77 -11.33 3.46 -12.45
CA ASP A 77 -11.65 2.12 -12.95
C ASP A 77 -13.03 1.71 -12.39
N THR A 78 -13.86 1.13 -13.24
CA THR A 78 -15.24 0.72 -12.90
C THR A 78 -15.41 -0.79 -12.77
N ALA A 79 -14.39 -1.57 -13.13
CA ALA A 79 -14.37 -3.02 -13.00
C ALA A 79 -13.01 -3.51 -12.51
N ALA A 80 -13.02 -4.62 -11.77
CA ALA A 80 -11.79 -5.26 -11.33
C ALA A 80 -11.09 -5.97 -12.49
N ALA A 81 -9.83 -5.61 -12.77
CA ALA A 81 -8.94 -6.40 -13.61
C ALA A 81 -8.20 -7.44 -12.77
N CYS A 82 -8.49 -8.72 -13.01
CA CYS A 82 -7.98 -9.86 -12.24
C CYS A 82 -7.38 -10.94 -13.14
N GLY A 83 -6.28 -11.54 -12.69
CA GLY A 83 -5.64 -12.66 -13.36
C GLY A 83 -6.47 -13.95 -13.29
N PRO A 84 -6.18 -14.94 -14.16
CA PRO A 84 -6.98 -16.15 -14.30
C PRO A 84 -6.84 -17.17 -13.15
N GLY A 85 -5.93 -16.94 -12.20
CA GLY A 85 -5.55 -17.93 -11.20
C GLY A 85 -4.59 -18.98 -11.77
N ASN A 86 -4.48 -20.12 -11.10
CA ASN A 86 -3.53 -21.20 -11.47
C ASN A 86 -4.20 -22.54 -11.80
N GLY A 87 -5.53 -22.56 -11.94
CA GLY A 87 -6.34 -23.77 -12.13
C GLY A 87 -6.77 -24.44 -10.81
N ASN A 88 -5.92 -24.45 -9.79
CA ASN A 88 -6.30 -24.91 -8.44
C ASN A 88 -7.05 -23.81 -7.67
N HIS A 89 -6.54 -22.59 -7.72
CA HIS A 89 -7.19 -21.37 -7.26
C HIS A 89 -7.88 -20.73 -8.46
N VAL A 90 -9.20 -20.87 -8.53
CA VAL A 90 -10.03 -20.31 -9.61
C VAL A 90 -10.63 -18.97 -9.18
N PRO A 91 -10.79 -17.98 -10.07
CA PRO A 91 -11.34 -16.69 -9.72
C PRO A 91 -12.78 -16.80 -9.20
N ILE A 92 -13.13 -15.92 -8.25
CA ILE A 92 -14.49 -15.77 -7.73
C ILE A 92 -15.01 -14.37 -8.12
N PRO A 93 -15.65 -14.20 -9.29
CA PRO A 93 -15.99 -12.87 -9.81
C PRO A 93 -16.86 -12.02 -8.86
N ILE A 94 -17.76 -12.65 -8.10
CA ILE A 94 -18.60 -11.94 -7.12
C ILE A 94 -17.81 -11.38 -5.92
N LEU A 95 -16.59 -11.87 -5.70
CA LEU A 95 -15.67 -11.40 -4.66
C LEU A 95 -14.54 -10.52 -5.23
N HIS A 96 -14.60 -10.18 -6.51
CA HIS A 96 -13.72 -9.18 -7.12
C HIS A 96 -14.29 -7.78 -6.90
N GLY A 97 -13.43 -6.80 -6.73
CA GLY A 97 -13.85 -5.43 -6.52
C GLY A 97 -12.84 -4.41 -6.99
N VAL A 98 -13.32 -3.21 -7.31
CA VAL A 98 -12.47 -2.04 -7.51
C VAL A 98 -13.05 -0.87 -6.74
N LYS A 99 -12.18 -0.09 -6.12
CA LYS A 99 -12.52 1.20 -5.53
C LYS A 99 -11.60 2.28 -6.08
N ALA A 100 -12.18 3.16 -6.89
CA ALA A 100 -11.50 4.37 -7.34
C ALA A 100 -11.52 5.41 -6.22
N LEU A 101 -10.35 5.72 -5.68
CA LEU A 101 -10.17 6.65 -4.56
C LEU A 101 -9.64 7.97 -5.11
N ASN A 102 -10.47 9.01 -5.12
CA ASN A 102 -10.04 10.35 -5.53
C ASN A 102 -9.03 10.91 -4.51
N LEU A 103 -7.78 11.06 -4.94
CA LEU A 103 -6.67 11.49 -4.07
C LEU A 103 -6.77 12.97 -3.67
N THR A 104 -7.58 13.77 -4.37
CA THR A 104 -7.81 15.18 -4.00
C THR A 104 -8.90 15.36 -2.93
N ALA A 105 -9.61 14.28 -2.56
CA ALA A 105 -10.74 14.34 -1.62
C ALA A 105 -10.31 14.57 -0.16
N GLY A 106 -9.02 14.50 0.16
CA GLY A 106 -8.51 14.75 1.49
C GLY A 106 -7.05 14.34 1.68
N ARG A 107 -6.53 14.59 2.88
CA ARG A 107 -5.13 14.34 3.24
C ARG A 107 -4.77 12.87 3.48
N TYR A 108 -5.71 12.09 4.01
CA TYR A 108 -5.44 10.72 4.45
C TYR A 108 -6.10 9.70 3.54
N LEU A 109 -5.31 8.74 3.06
CA LEU A 109 -5.82 7.45 2.62
C LEU A 109 -6.02 6.57 3.85
N ASN A 110 -7.27 6.44 4.28
CA ASN A 110 -7.66 5.51 5.33
C ASN A 110 -7.82 4.13 4.70
N LEU A 111 -6.75 3.34 4.65
CA LEU A 111 -6.78 1.99 4.14
C LEU A 111 -7.33 1.07 5.24
N GLN A 112 -8.44 0.40 4.97
CA GLN A 112 -9.07 -0.50 5.91
C GLN A 112 -9.10 -1.92 5.37
N GLN A 113 -8.70 -2.84 6.22
CA GLN A 113 -8.71 -4.26 5.97
C GLN A 113 -9.73 -4.94 6.85
N CYS A 114 -10.59 -5.74 6.24
CA CYS A 114 -11.53 -6.61 6.93
C CYS A 114 -11.18 -8.07 6.66
N ASP A 115 -10.89 -8.80 7.72
CA ASP A 115 -10.72 -10.25 7.67
C ASP A 115 -12.07 -10.90 7.96
N TYR A 116 -12.45 -11.87 7.13
CA TYR A 116 -13.65 -12.68 7.31
C TYR A 116 -13.24 -14.13 7.41
N TYR A 117 -13.80 -14.84 8.37
CA TYR A 117 -13.52 -16.25 8.59
C TYR A 117 -14.80 -17.05 8.71
N ARG A 118 -14.73 -18.32 8.33
CA ARG A 118 -15.79 -19.28 8.58
C ARG A 118 -15.47 -20.00 9.89
N SER A 119 -16.47 -20.14 10.77
CA SER A 119 -16.26 -20.77 12.09
C SER A 119 -16.15 -22.29 12.00
N ALA A 120 -16.78 -22.89 11.00
CA ALA A 120 -16.84 -24.34 10.79
C ALA A 120 -15.77 -24.90 9.84
N SER A 121 -15.19 -24.05 8.98
CA SER A 121 -14.03 -24.38 8.16
C SER A 121 -13.05 -23.23 8.28
N THR A 122 -11.77 -23.53 8.44
CA THR A 122 -10.74 -22.54 8.77
C THR A 122 -10.37 -21.59 7.63
N ASP A 123 -11.18 -21.65 6.57
CA ASP A 123 -11.28 -20.74 5.45
C ASP A 123 -11.47 -19.29 5.91
N ARG A 124 -10.72 -18.42 5.27
CA ARG A 124 -10.75 -16.99 5.53
C ARG A 124 -10.39 -16.23 4.28
N PHE A 125 -10.81 -14.98 4.22
CA PHE A 125 -10.33 -14.07 3.23
C PHE A 125 -10.38 -12.64 3.72
N THR A 126 -9.65 -11.81 3.00
CA THR A 126 -9.44 -10.42 3.35
C THR A 126 -10.06 -9.54 2.30
N THR A 127 -10.68 -8.45 2.72
CA THR A 127 -11.14 -7.38 1.84
C THR A 127 -10.48 -6.04 2.16
N LEU A 128 -10.13 -5.28 1.12
CA LEU A 128 -9.72 -3.87 1.21
C LEU A 128 -10.71 -2.95 0.52
N VAL A 129 -11.48 -3.48 -0.42
CA VAL A 129 -12.56 -2.79 -1.13
C VAL A 129 -13.82 -3.63 -0.99
N THR A 130 -14.98 -3.01 -1.14
CA THR A 130 -16.26 -3.73 -1.18
C THR A 130 -16.33 -4.55 -2.46
N PRO A 131 -16.26 -5.90 -2.41
CA PRO A 131 -16.23 -6.70 -3.63
C PRO A 131 -17.64 -7.00 -4.17
N SER A 132 -18.64 -7.09 -3.29
CA SER A 132 -20.03 -7.34 -3.68
C SER A 132 -20.85 -6.06 -3.66
N GLY A 133 -21.67 -5.84 -4.68
CA GLY A 133 -22.60 -4.71 -4.73
C GLY A 133 -23.66 -4.69 -3.61
N ASP A 134 -23.78 -5.80 -2.86
CA ASP A 134 -24.71 -5.94 -1.73
C ASP A 134 -24.13 -5.57 -0.36
N GLY A 135 -22.85 -5.17 -0.29
CA GLY A 135 -22.24 -4.60 0.91
C GLY A 135 -21.86 -5.59 2.02
N ARG A 136 -22.13 -6.90 1.87
CA ARG A 136 -21.87 -7.90 2.91
C ARG A 136 -20.40 -7.94 3.36
N TYR A 137 -19.46 -7.75 2.44
CA TYR A 137 -18.01 -7.74 2.69
C TYR A 137 -17.39 -6.34 2.52
N SER A 138 -18.18 -5.30 2.80
CA SER A 138 -17.76 -3.90 2.66
C SER A 138 -16.60 -3.51 3.58
N THR A 139 -15.87 -2.48 3.16
CA THR A 139 -14.79 -1.85 3.93
C THR A 139 -14.96 -0.33 3.96
N GLY A 140 -14.49 0.31 5.04
CA GLY A 140 -14.49 1.77 5.17
C GLY A 140 -13.38 2.48 4.39
N THR A 141 -12.57 1.77 3.58
CA THR A 141 -11.42 2.35 2.86
C THR A 141 -11.80 3.61 2.09
N LYS A 142 -11.21 4.77 2.39
CA LYS A 142 -11.54 6.04 1.73
C LYS A 142 -10.43 7.06 1.82
N VAL A 143 -10.55 8.12 1.03
CA VAL A 143 -9.75 9.34 1.22
C VAL A 143 -10.59 10.36 1.99
N SER A 144 -10.01 10.95 3.03
CA SER A 144 -10.67 12.00 3.83
C SER A 144 -9.66 12.91 4.54
N ASN A 145 -10.13 13.96 5.20
CA ASN A 145 -9.28 14.84 6.01
C ASN A 145 -9.07 14.34 7.45
N THR A 146 -9.72 13.24 7.83
CA THR A 146 -9.66 12.71 9.20
C THR A 146 -8.99 11.34 9.18
N PRO A 147 -7.91 11.13 9.95
CA PRO A 147 -7.31 9.81 10.10
C PRO A 147 -8.27 8.92 10.89
N GLU A 148 -8.56 7.73 10.37
CA GLU A 148 -9.40 6.75 11.04
C GLU A 148 -8.58 5.80 11.90
N THR A 149 -9.16 5.43 13.05
CA THR A 149 -8.49 4.63 14.10
C THR A 149 -9.12 3.25 14.30
N SER A 150 -10.25 2.97 13.66
CA SER A 150 -10.91 1.66 13.67
C SER A 150 -11.40 1.28 12.27
N PRO A 151 -11.33 0.00 11.88
CA PRO A 151 -11.94 -0.48 10.65
C PRO A 151 -13.47 -0.54 10.77
N THR A 152 -14.15 -0.30 9.65
CA THR A 152 -15.57 -0.50 9.44
C THR A 152 -15.72 -1.66 8.46
N CYS A 153 -16.22 -2.78 8.95
CA CYS A 153 -16.41 -4.00 8.19
C CYS A 153 -17.90 -4.32 8.02
N GLY A 154 -18.27 -4.79 6.84
CA GLY A 154 -19.60 -5.35 6.59
C GLY A 154 -19.89 -6.57 7.49
N PRO A 155 -21.17 -6.98 7.61
CA PRO A 155 -21.57 -8.03 8.54
C PRO A 155 -21.15 -9.46 8.10
N GLY A 156 -20.68 -9.63 6.86
CA GLY A 156 -20.50 -10.93 6.25
C GLY A 156 -21.83 -11.57 5.80
N ASN A 157 -21.84 -12.87 5.54
CA ASN A 157 -23.03 -13.61 5.08
C ASN A 157 -23.53 -14.66 6.08
N GLY A 158 -23.06 -14.62 7.33
CA GLY A 158 -23.33 -15.61 8.36
C GLY A 158 -22.46 -16.87 8.30
N SER A 159 -22.05 -17.31 7.10
CA SER A 159 -21.03 -18.37 6.95
C SER A 159 -19.62 -17.82 7.13
N HIS A 160 -19.36 -16.64 6.60
CA HIS A 160 -18.15 -15.86 6.82
C HIS A 160 -18.52 -14.62 7.63
N VAL A 161 -17.92 -14.49 8.81
CA VAL A 161 -18.18 -13.39 9.75
C VAL A 161 -16.90 -12.58 9.96
N PRO A 162 -17.00 -11.28 10.29
CA PRO A 162 -15.83 -10.43 10.54
C PRO A 162 -14.96 -10.97 11.67
N ASN A 163 -13.64 -10.83 11.52
CA ASN A 163 -12.65 -11.11 12.53
C ASN A 163 -12.01 -9.80 13.00
N PRO A 164 -12.46 -9.22 14.13
CA PRO A 164 -11.93 -7.94 14.62
C PRO A 164 -10.44 -8.01 14.97
N GLY A 165 -9.92 -9.18 15.36
CA GLY A 165 -8.51 -9.34 15.74
C GLY A 165 -7.55 -9.26 14.54
N LEU A 166 -8.03 -9.56 13.34
CA LEU A 166 -7.26 -9.50 12.08
C LEU A 166 -7.72 -8.40 11.12
N SER A 167 -8.75 -7.64 11.51
CA SER A 167 -9.19 -6.44 10.79
C SER A 167 -8.44 -5.21 11.33
N GLY A 168 -8.07 -4.28 10.44
CA GLY A 168 -7.21 -3.16 10.81
C GLY A 168 -7.44 -1.94 9.94
N VAL A 169 -6.96 -0.79 10.41
CA VAL A 169 -6.95 0.47 9.65
C VAL A 169 -5.56 1.07 9.69
N LYS A 170 -5.15 1.68 8.57
CA LYS A 170 -3.97 2.52 8.50
C LYS A 170 -4.31 3.82 7.78
N ALA A 171 -4.32 4.91 8.54
CA ALA A 171 -4.37 6.25 7.99
C ALA A 171 -3.00 6.61 7.42
N LEU A 172 -2.93 6.79 6.11
CA LEU A 172 -1.71 7.12 5.37
C LEU A 172 -1.78 8.59 4.96
N ASP A 173 -0.88 9.42 5.46
CA ASP A 173 -0.77 10.82 5.02
C ASP A 173 -0.24 10.87 3.59
N LEU A 174 -1.07 11.30 2.64
CA LEU A 174 -0.74 11.37 1.22
C LEU A 174 0.34 12.43 0.93
N ASN A 175 0.62 13.34 1.86
CA ASN A 175 1.67 14.35 1.74
C ASN A 175 3.00 13.90 2.36
N ALA A 176 3.07 12.72 2.98
CA ALA A 176 4.29 12.22 3.63
C ALA A 176 5.34 11.66 2.65
N GLY A 177 5.06 11.66 1.35
CA GLY A 177 6.01 11.24 0.33
C GLY A 177 5.41 11.05 -1.05
N ARG A 178 6.25 10.66 -2.02
CA ARG A 178 5.88 10.48 -3.44
C ARG A 178 5.30 9.12 -3.81
N HIS A 179 5.45 8.10 -2.98
CA HIS A 179 5.02 6.74 -3.31
C HIS A 179 4.15 6.14 -2.21
N LEU A 180 3.03 5.52 -2.62
CA LEU A 180 2.36 4.52 -1.82
C LEU A 180 3.04 3.17 -2.04
N ASN A 181 3.79 2.71 -1.05
CA ASN A 181 4.31 1.35 -1.01
C ASN A 181 3.23 0.46 -0.41
N LEU A 182 2.53 -0.31 -1.25
CA LEU A 182 1.48 -1.23 -0.84
C LEU A 182 2.07 -2.63 -0.68
N HIS A 183 2.22 -3.07 0.57
CA HIS A 183 2.78 -4.37 0.91
C HIS A 183 1.64 -5.37 1.05
N GLN A 184 1.76 -6.50 0.36
CA GLN A 184 0.89 -7.64 0.56
C GLN A 184 1.74 -8.78 1.12
N CYS A 185 1.36 -9.23 2.31
CA CYS A 185 1.97 -10.34 3.00
C CYS A 185 0.99 -11.50 3.01
N VAL A 186 1.37 -12.60 2.37
CA VAL A 186 0.53 -13.80 2.26
C VAL A 186 1.13 -14.87 3.15
N TYR A 187 0.30 -15.48 3.98
CA TYR A 187 0.65 -16.56 4.88
C TYR A 187 -0.21 -17.77 4.55
N TYR A 188 0.29 -18.96 4.85
CA TYR A 188 -0.47 -20.20 4.70
C TYR A 188 -0.33 -21.08 5.92
N SER A 189 -1.43 -21.75 6.25
CA SER A 189 -1.44 -22.79 7.26
C SER A 189 -1.62 -24.15 6.62
N GLU A 190 -0.61 -25.01 6.78
CA GLU A 190 -0.68 -26.41 6.35
C GLU A 190 -1.74 -27.21 7.12
N ARG A 191 -2.01 -26.82 8.37
CA ARG A 191 -2.99 -27.48 9.23
C ARG A 191 -4.42 -27.11 8.82
N LEU A 192 -4.62 -25.84 8.46
CA LEU A 192 -5.92 -25.28 8.14
C LEU A 192 -6.23 -25.24 6.65
N LYS A 193 -5.22 -25.57 5.83
CA LYS A 193 -5.24 -25.51 4.36
C LYS A 193 -5.70 -24.18 3.80
N SER A 194 -5.48 -23.08 4.53
CA SER A 194 -6.00 -21.76 4.20
C SER A 194 -4.93 -20.69 4.11
N HIS A 195 -5.12 -19.74 3.18
CA HIS A 195 -4.33 -18.53 3.06
C HIS A 195 -4.87 -17.41 3.95
N LEU A 196 -3.95 -16.58 4.43
CA LEU A 196 -4.23 -15.29 5.06
C LEU A 196 -3.47 -14.20 4.30
N THR A 197 -4.15 -13.12 3.94
CA THR A 197 -3.50 -11.97 3.31
C THR A 197 -3.56 -10.76 4.23
N SER A 198 -2.43 -10.09 4.39
CA SER A 198 -2.34 -8.86 5.17
C SER A 198 -1.74 -7.75 4.33
N VAL A 199 -2.44 -6.63 4.27
CA VAL A 199 -2.00 -5.38 3.63
C VAL A 199 -1.98 -4.23 4.63
N VAL A 200 -2.82 -4.29 5.66
CA VAL A 200 -2.85 -3.37 6.80
C VAL A 200 -2.54 -4.14 8.06
N THR A 201 -1.63 -3.62 8.89
CA THR A 201 -1.38 -4.17 10.22
C THR A 201 -2.65 -4.13 11.06
N SER A 202 -3.09 -5.30 11.51
CA SER A 202 -4.20 -5.48 12.45
C SER A 202 -3.69 -5.40 13.90
N PRO A 203 -4.58 -5.46 14.92
CA PRO A 203 -4.16 -5.56 16.32
C PRO A 203 -3.21 -6.73 16.58
N ASP A 204 -3.36 -7.83 15.83
CA ASP A 204 -2.41 -8.93 15.82
C ASP A 204 -1.17 -8.61 14.96
N THR A 205 -0.14 -8.09 15.62
CA THR A 205 1.09 -7.64 14.98
C THR A 205 1.93 -8.76 14.37
N ARG A 206 1.60 -10.03 14.62
CA ARG A 206 2.26 -11.18 13.96
C ARG A 206 2.12 -11.13 12.44
N TYR A 207 1.06 -10.51 11.94
CA TYR A 207 0.78 -10.32 10.51
C TYR A 207 0.99 -8.88 10.04
N SER A 208 1.92 -8.15 10.68
CA SER A 208 2.23 -6.76 10.34
C SER A 208 2.67 -6.58 8.88
N THR A 209 2.47 -5.39 8.33
CA THR A 209 2.86 -5.04 6.96
C THR A 209 3.64 -3.72 6.90
N GLY A 210 4.49 -3.61 5.88
CA GLY A 210 5.27 -2.40 5.60
C GLY A 210 4.50 -1.26 4.92
N THR A 211 3.20 -1.42 4.64
CA THR A 211 2.42 -0.49 3.81
C THR A 211 2.57 0.96 4.28
N LYS A 212 3.10 1.85 3.46
CA LYS A 212 3.41 3.23 3.86
C LYS A 212 3.39 4.19 2.68
N VAL A 213 3.28 5.49 2.99
CA VAL A 213 3.63 6.56 2.05
C VAL A 213 5.05 7.02 2.38
N SER A 214 5.92 7.11 1.38
CA SER A 214 7.30 7.61 1.53
C SER A 214 7.89 8.09 0.22
N ASP A 215 9.02 8.81 0.27
CA ASP A 215 9.77 9.23 -0.93
C ASP A 215 10.63 8.13 -1.55
N THR A 216 10.77 7.00 -0.85
CA THR A 216 11.50 5.83 -1.32
C THR A 216 10.53 4.78 -1.84
N VAL A 217 10.87 4.21 -3.00
CA VAL A 217 10.25 3.01 -3.54
C VAL A 217 10.76 1.79 -2.78
N ASP A 218 9.85 1.06 -2.15
CA ASP A 218 10.17 -0.24 -1.58
C ASP A 218 10.25 -1.29 -2.70
N THR A 219 11.25 -2.16 -2.63
CA THR A 219 11.50 -3.21 -3.64
C THR A 219 11.29 -4.62 -3.09
N LYS A 220 11.05 -4.73 -1.78
CA LYS A 220 10.79 -6.00 -1.08
C LYS A 220 9.66 -5.83 -0.08
N PRO A 221 8.81 -6.85 0.11
CA PRO A 221 7.79 -6.81 1.14
C PRO A 221 8.44 -6.86 2.53
N ALA A 222 8.11 -5.90 3.39
CA ALA A 222 8.23 -6.04 4.84
C ALA A 222 6.97 -6.70 5.41
N CYS A 223 7.13 -7.88 6.00
CA CYS A 223 6.07 -8.71 6.56
C CYS A 223 6.41 -9.16 7.97
N GLY A 224 5.38 -9.32 8.80
CA GLY A 224 5.50 -9.97 10.10
C GLY A 224 5.86 -11.46 9.99
N PRO A 225 6.30 -12.09 11.09
CA PRO A 225 6.76 -13.48 11.08
C PRO A 225 5.61 -14.51 10.97
N GLY A 226 4.35 -14.10 11.12
CA GLY A 226 3.24 -15.03 11.34
C GLY A 226 3.26 -15.62 12.75
N ASN A 227 2.60 -16.76 12.95
CA ASN A 227 2.43 -17.37 14.27
C ASN A 227 2.86 -18.85 14.36
N GLY A 228 3.59 -19.34 13.36
CA GLY A 228 4.02 -20.74 13.24
C GLY A 228 2.96 -21.66 12.62
N ASP A 229 1.67 -21.40 12.86
CA ASP A 229 0.57 -22.08 12.17
C ASP A 229 0.35 -21.45 10.78
N TYR A 230 0.27 -20.12 10.72
CA TYR A 230 0.36 -19.34 9.50
C TYR A 230 1.81 -18.91 9.29
N VAL A 231 2.43 -19.46 8.25
CA VAL A 231 3.81 -19.17 7.87
C VAL A 231 3.81 -18.32 6.61
N LEU A 232 4.69 -17.31 6.57
CA LEU A 232 4.82 -16.41 5.42
C LEU A 232 5.17 -17.20 4.15
N ILE A 233 4.50 -16.87 3.04
CA ILE A 233 4.81 -17.36 1.70
C ILE A 233 5.56 -16.26 0.94
N PRO A 234 6.89 -16.34 0.78
CA PRO A 234 7.66 -15.28 0.12
C PRO A 234 7.25 -15.06 -1.34
N ILE A 235 6.91 -16.13 -2.07
CA ILE A 235 6.58 -16.02 -3.50
C ILE A 235 5.22 -15.36 -3.77
N LEU A 236 4.34 -15.31 -2.77
CA LEU A 236 3.03 -14.63 -2.86
C LEU A 236 3.02 -13.28 -2.12
N SER A 237 4.11 -12.95 -1.43
CA SER A 237 4.28 -11.70 -0.69
C SER A 237 5.09 -10.73 -1.53
N VAL A 238 4.57 -9.53 -1.75
CA VAL A 238 5.20 -8.52 -2.62
C VAL A 238 4.90 -7.10 -2.14
N VAL A 239 5.63 -6.15 -2.71
CA VAL A 239 5.30 -4.73 -2.60
C VAL A 239 5.05 -4.17 -3.99
N LYS A 240 4.01 -3.34 -4.12
CA LYS A 240 3.81 -2.48 -5.29
C LYS A 240 3.95 -1.04 -4.86
N SER A 241 4.88 -0.35 -5.48
CA SER A 241 5.15 1.06 -5.22
C SER A 241 4.45 1.88 -6.28
N ILE A 242 3.44 2.63 -5.85
CA ILE A 242 2.53 3.38 -6.71
C ILE A 242 2.92 4.86 -6.60
N PRO A 243 3.34 5.52 -7.69
CA PRO A 243 3.55 6.96 -7.69
C PRO A 243 2.26 7.69 -7.31
N LEU A 244 2.39 8.73 -6.49
CA LEU A 244 1.27 9.61 -6.10
C LEU A 244 1.36 10.98 -6.79
N ARG A 245 2.57 11.36 -7.24
CA ARG A 245 2.94 12.64 -7.85
C ARG A 245 4.20 12.46 -8.69
#